data_AF-A0A199UWZ5-F1
#
_entry.id   AF-A0A199UWZ5-F1
#
_cell.length_a   1.000
_cell.length_b   1.000
_cell.length_c   1.000
_cell.angle_alpha   90.00
_cell.angle_beta   90.00
_cell.angle_gamma   90.00
#
_symmetry.space_group_name_H-M   'P 1'
#
loop_
_entity.id
_entity.type
_entity.pdbx_description
1 polymer ?
#
loop_
_entity_poly.entity_id
_entity_poly.type
_entity_poly.pdbx_seq_one_letter_code
_entity_poly.pdbx_strand_id
1 'polypeptide(L)'
;MADYHFVYKDVEGASTQWDDIQRRLGNLPPKPAPFKPPPFVPADDPDLRPKSKDWIDERSPEELEDLEDDLDDDRFLQEYRKKRLAELRETARVARFGSVVPISGSDFVREVSQAPPDVWVVVFLYKDGIPECGLLLRCLEELATRYPETKFVKIISTDCIPNYPDRNLPTILVYNNGAVKGTFVGLHQFGARRCTPESVALALCRSDPVLNDGQSGNDSSRETVIEGVRKKFIEKVVTQHEEEDEYSSDD
;
A
#
# COMPACT_ATOMS: atom_id res chain seq x y z
N MET A 1 7.79 -31.13 33.59
CA MET A 1 6.41 -30.83 33.15
C MET A 1 6.37 -29.33 32.90
N ALA A 2 6.24 -28.90 31.64
CA ALA A 2 6.13 -27.49 31.31
C ALA A 2 4.70 -27.04 31.63
N ASP A 3 4.57 -26.08 32.55
CA ASP A 3 3.30 -25.52 32.99
C ASP A 3 2.89 -24.44 31.99
N TYR A 4 1.93 -24.76 31.12
CA TYR A 4 1.47 -23.86 30.07
C TYR A 4 0.44 -22.88 30.66
N HIS A 5 0.84 -21.64 30.89
CA HIS A 5 -0.08 -20.58 31.27
C HIS A 5 -0.80 -20.03 30.03
N PHE A 6 -2.01 -20.53 29.77
CA PHE A 6 -2.85 -20.04 28.68
C PHE A 6 -3.56 -18.73 29.11
N VAL A 7 -3.18 -17.60 28.50
CA VAL A 7 -3.92 -16.34 28.65
C VAL A 7 -5.03 -16.31 27.60
N TYR A 8 -6.26 -16.65 28.01
CA TYR A 8 -7.44 -16.46 27.18
C TYR A 8 -7.88 -14.99 27.25
N LYS A 9 -7.94 -14.33 26.09
CA LYS A 9 -8.65 -13.05 25.90
C LYS A 9 -9.98 -13.33 25.21
N ASP A 10 -11.05 -12.69 25.67
CA ASP A 10 -12.33 -12.72 24.98
C ASP A 10 -12.31 -11.85 23.71
N VAL A 11 -13.34 -11.99 22.87
CA VAL A 11 -13.52 -11.22 21.62
C VAL A 11 -13.62 -9.70 21.83
N GLU A 12 -13.85 -9.26 23.07
CA GLU A 12 -13.87 -7.84 23.47
C GLU A 12 -12.59 -7.39 24.20
N GLY A 13 -11.60 -8.27 24.34
CA GLY A 13 -10.24 -7.97 24.82
C GLY A 13 -10.12 -7.55 26.29
N ALA A 14 -11.16 -7.72 27.12
CA ALA A 14 -11.31 -7.01 28.38
C ALA A 14 -11.48 -7.88 29.64
N SER A 15 -11.43 -9.22 29.56
CA SER A 15 -11.38 -10.05 30.78
C SER A 15 -10.56 -11.33 30.62
N THR A 16 -9.79 -11.65 31.67
CA THR A 16 -9.02 -12.89 31.78
C THR A 16 -9.80 -13.97 32.53
N GLN A 17 -9.39 -15.23 32.41
CA GLN A 17 -9.96 -16.36 33.17
C GLN A 17 -9.96 -16.14 34.69
N TRP A 18 -8.98 -15.39 35.21
CA TRP A 18 -8.90 -15.00 36.61
C TRP A 18 -10.06 -14.10 37.03
N ASP A 19 -10.45 -13.16 36.19
CA ASP A 19 -11.55 -12.22 36.47
C ASP A 19 -12.89 -12.95 36.58
N ASP A 20 -13.09 -13.97 35.75
CA ASP A 20 -14.30 -14.81 35.76
C ASP A 20 -14.37 -15.69 37.01
N ILE A 21 -13.22 -16.24 37.45
CA ILE A 21 -13.14 -17.01 38.69
C ILE A 21 -13.42 -16.10 39.91
N GLN A 22 -12.86 -14.89 39.94
CA GLN A 22 -13.10 -13.94 41.03
C GLN A 22 -14.56 -13.46 41.07
N ARG A 23 -15.21 -13.27 39.91
CA ARG A 23 -16.66 -13.01 39.84
C ARG A 23 -17.49 -14.18 40.35
N ARG A 24 -17.12 -15.42 40.00
CA ARG A 24 -17.80 -16.63 40.50
C ARG A 24 -17.67 -16.80 42.02
N LEU A 25 -16.53 -16.40 42.58
CA LEU A 25 -16.26 -16.41 44.02
C LEU A 25 -16.87 -15.21 44.76
N GLY A 26 -17.49 -14.26 44.05
CA GLY A 26 -18.16 -13.09 44.63
C GLY A 26 -17.25 -11.91 44.99
N ASN A 27 -15.98 -11.96 44.61
CA ASN A 27 -15.00 -10.91 44.92
C ASN A 27 -15.03 -9.74 43.92
N LEU A 28 -15.52 -9.96 42.70
CA LEU A 28 -15.69 -8.93 41.66
C LEU A 28 -17.17 -8.72 41.33
N PRO A 29 -17.58 -7.49 40.95
CA PRO A 29 -18.92 -7.22 40.48
C PRO A 29 -19.22 -7.96 39.17
N PRO A 30 -20.50 -8.31 38.92
CA PRO A 30 -20.92 -8.99 37.69
C PRO A 30 -20.55 -8.16 36.46
N LYS A 31 -20.10 -8.84 35.39
CA LYS A 31 -19.68 -8.19 34.14
C LYS A 31 -20.85 -7.42 33.53
N PRO A 32 -20.66 -6.18 33.03
CA PRO A 32 -21.71 -5.47 32.32
C PRO A 32 -22.20 -6.30 31.13
N ALA A 33 -23.49 -6.22 30.84
CA ALA A 33 -24.06 -6.92 29.70
C ALA A 33 -23.36 -6.44 28.41
N PRO A 34 -23.01 -7.35 27.48
CA PRO A 34 -22.35 -6.96 26.24
C PRO A 34 -23.24 -5.98 25.48
N PHE A 35 -22.64 -4.88 25.01
CA PHE A 35 -23.34 -3.90 24.20
C PHE A 35 -23.70 -4.55 22.85
N LYS A 36 -24.97 -4.91 22.69
CA LYS A 36 -25.50 -5.36 21.40
C LYS A 36 -26.07 -4.13 20.72
N PRO A 37 -25.45 -3.59 19.65
CA PRO A 37 -26.12 -2.59 18.85
C PRO A 37 -27.46 -3.17 18.36
N PRO A 38 -28.49 -2.33 18.21
CA PRO A 38 -29.75 -2.78 17.64
C PRO A 38 -29.49 -3.43 16.27
N PRO A 39 -30.26 -4.45 15.88
CA PRO A 39 -30.25 -4.96 14.51
C PRO A 39 -30.35 -3.78 13.55
N PHE A 40 -29.51 -3.74 12.53
CA PHE A 40 -29.57 -2.70 11.51
C PHE A 40 -31.00 -2.66 10.94
N VAL A 41 -31.68 -1.54 11.13
CA VAL A 41 -32.96 -1.24 10.49
C VAL A 41 -32.66 -0.19 9.43
N PRO A 42 -32.96 -0.44 8.15
CA PRO A 42 -32.90 0.60 7.13
C PRO A 42 -33.68 1.83 7.62
N ALA A 43 -33.17 3.03 7.34
CA ALA A 43 -33.89 4.26 7.64
C ALA A 43 -35.29 4.19 6.98
N ASP A 44 -36.32 4.59 7.71
CA ASP A 44 -37.69 4.69 7.19
C ASP A 44 -37.81 5.93 6.31
N ASP A 45 -37.07 5.91 5.21
CA ASP A 45 -37.07 6.94 4.19
C ASP A 45 -38.36 6.79 3.37
N PRO A 46 -39.27 7.77 3.38
CA PRO A 46 -40.52 7.72 2.63
C PRO A 46 -40.28 7.52 1.12
N ASP A 47 -39.12 7.92 0.60
CA ASP A 47 -38.77 7.79 -0.82
C ASP A 47 -38.31 6.37 -1.19
N LEU A 48 -37.92 5.55 -0.21
CA LEU A 48 -37.51 4.15 -0.40
C LEU A 48 -38.67 3.15 -0.19
N ARG A 49 -39.87 3.62 0.17
CA ARG A 49 -41.02 2.74 0.36
C ARG A 49 -41.54 2.24 -1.00
N PRO A 50 -41.79 0.93 -1.17
CA PRO A 50 -42.42 0.44 -2.38
C PRO A 50 -43.79 1.10 -2.55
N LYS A 51 -44.03 1.67 -3.74
CA LYS A 51 -45.25 2.42 -4.02
C LYS A 51 -46.47 1.48 -4.00
N SER A 52 -47.56 1.92 -3.38
CA SER A 52 -48.76 1.11 -3.19
C SER A 52 -49.49 0.88 -4.52
N LYS A 53 -50.27 -0.19 -4.60
CA LYS A 53 -51.05 -0.52 -5.79
C LYS A 53 -52.02 0.60 -6.19
N ASP A 54 -52.65 1.25 -5.21
CA ASP A 54 -53.55 2.38 -5.44
C ASP A 54 -52.84 3.59 -6.07
N TRP A 55 -51.56 3.82 -5.73
CA TRP A 55 -50.73 4.89 -6.31
C TRP A 55 -50.38 4.63 -7.79
N ILE A 56 -50.29 3.35 -8.17
CA ILE A 56 -50.02 2.89 -9.55
C ILE A 56 -51.30 2.99 -10.39
N ASP A 57 -52.43 2.56 -9.82
CA ASP A 57 -53.73 2.56 -10.50
C ASP A 57 -54.30 3.97 -10.74
N GLU A 58 -53.85 4.98 -9.97
CA GLU A 58 -54.24 6.40 -10.14
C GLU A 58 -53.52 7.12 -11.29
N ARG A 59 -52.43 6.55 -11.83
CA ARG A 59 -51.66 7.16 -12.94
C ARG A 59 -52.13 6.67 -14.29
N SER A 60 -52.10 7.59 -15.25
CA SER A 60 -52.37 7.25 -16.64
C SER A 60 -51.23 6.40 -17.23
N PRO A 61 -51.51 5.59 -18.27
CA PRO A 61 -50.49 4.79 -18.94
C PRO A 61 -49.28 5.61 -19.44
N GLU A 62 -49.52 6.84 -19.90
CA GLU A 62 -48.48 7.77 -20.36
C GLU A 62 -47.60 8.27 -19.20
N GLU A 63 -48.20 8.57 -18.04
CA GLU A 63 -47.45 8.95 -16.83
C GLU A 63 -46.68 7.77 -16.22
N LEU A 64 -47.16 6.53 -16.41
CA LEU A 64 -46.45 5.32 -15.99
C LEU A 64 -45.24 5.04 -16.89
N GLU A 65 -45.35 5.34 -18.20
CA GLU A 65 -44.28 5.20 -19.20
C GLU A 65 -43.17 6.23 -18.98
N ASP A 66 -43.52 7.50 -18.69
CA ASP A 66 -42.55 8.54 -18.31
C ASP A 66 -41.82 8.22 -16.98
N LEU A 67 -42.49 7.57 -16.03
CA LEU A 67 -41.89 7.13 -14.76
C LEU A 67 -41.05 5.85 -14.90
N GLU A 68 -41.30 5.04 -15.92
CA GLU A 68 -40.46 3.89 -16.28
C GLU A 68 -39.10 4.39 -16.79
N ASP A 69 -39.09 5.42 -17.64
CA ASP A 69 -37.86 6.09 -18.13
C ASP A 69 -37.04 6.77 -16.99
N ASP A 70 -37.70 7.34 -15.98
CA ASP A 70 -37.03 7.92 -14.79
C ASP A 70 -36.48 6.84 -13.82
N LEU A 71 -37.03 5.63 -13.82
CA LEU A 71 -36.52 4.48 -13.07
C LEU A 71 -35.43 3.70 -13.85
N ASP A 72 -35.40 3.86 -15.18
CA ASP A 72 -34.35 3.41 -16.11
C ASP A 72 -33.14 4.37 -16.17
N ASP A 73 -32.94 5.17 -15.11
CA ASP A 73 -31.65 5.75 -14.71
C ASP A 73 -30.56 4.67 -14.48
N ASP A 74 -30.91 3.41 -14.73
CA ASP A 74 -30.05 2.27 -14.99
C ASP A 74 -29.00 2.58 -16.06
N ARG A 75 -29.25 3.43 -17.05
CA ARG A 75 -28.20 3.79 -18.04
C ARG A 75 -27.07 4.60 -17.40
N PHE A 76 -27.37 5.58 -16.55
CA PHE A 76 -26.35 6.34 -15.81
C PHE A 76 -25.64 5.46 -14.77
N LEU A 77 -26.40 4.63 -14.03
CA LEU A 77 -25.82 3.68 -13.08
C LEU A 77 -24.95 2.60 -13.75
N GLN A 78 -25.36 2.09 -14.91
CA GLN A 78 -24.61 1.12 -15.71
C GLN A 78 -23.35 1.76 -16.29
N GLU A 79 -23.42 2.98 -16.82
CA GLU A 79 -22.24 3.73 -17.27
C GLU A 79 -21.27 4.01 -16.12
N TYR A 80 -21.77 4.40 -14.94
CA TYR A 80 -20.95 4.59 -13.74
C TYR A 80 -20.31 3.29 -13.25
N ARG A 81 -21.09 2.19 -13.18
CA ARG A 81 -20.56 0.84 -12.86
C ARG A 81 -19.50 0.41 -13.86
N LYS A 82 -19.74 0.59 -15.15
CA LYS A 82 -18.80 0.25 -16.23
C LYS A 82 -17.54 1.09 -16.15
N LYS A 83 -17.67 2.39 -15.86
CA LYS A 83 -16.54 3.31 -15.66
C LYS A 83 -15.71 2.91 -14.44
N ARG A 84 -16.34 2.66 -13.29
CA ARG A 84 -15.64 2.19 -12.07
C ARG A 84 -14.97 0.84 -12.26
N LEU A 85 -15.61 -0.10 -12.96
CA LEU A 85 -15.02 -1.39 -13.28
C LEU A 85 -13.85 -1.27 -14.27
N ALA A 86 -13.93 -0.33 -15.22
CA ALA A 86 -12.83 -0.02 -16.12
C ALA A 86 -11.64 0.61 -15.37
N GLU A 87 -11.89 1.60 -14.51
CA GLU A 87 -10.87 2.19 -13.63
C GLU A 87 -10.21 1.14 -12.72
N LEU A 88 -11.01 0.23 -12.14
CA LEU A 88 -10.50 -0.85 -11.30
C LEU A 88 -9.69 -1.88 -12.10
N ARG A 89 -10.11 -2.18 -13.34
CA ARG A 89 -9.36 -3.06 -14.24
C ARG A 89 -8.06 -2.40 -14.72
N GLU A 90 -8.07 -1.10 -14.99
CA GLU A 90 -6.89 -0.33 -15.38
C GLU A 90 -5.88 -0.34 -14.23
N THR A 91 -6.29 0.02 -13.02
CA THR A 91 -5.42 0.01 -11.83
C THR A 91 -4.90 -1.38 -11.48
N ALA A 92 -5.72 -2.42 -11.60
CA ALA A 92 -5.28 -3.81 -11.40
C ALA A 92 -4.30 -4.30 -12.49
N ARG A 93 -4.45 -3.83 -13.74
CA ARG A 93 -3.53 -4.15 -14.86
C ARG A 93 -2.18 -3.45 -14.73
N VAL A 94 -2.17 -2.35 -13.98
CA VAL A 94 -1.03 -1.47 -13.71
C VAL A 94 -0.24 -1.97 -12.49
N ALA A 95 -0.89 -2.54 -11.48
CA ALA A 95 -0.25 -3.23 -10.36
C ALA A 95 0.31 -4.63 -10.73
N ARG A 96 1.37 -4.66 -11.54
CA ARG A 96 1.98 -5.90 -12.07
C ARG A 96 3.01 -6.52 -11.12
N PHE A 97 3.58 -5.71 -10.24
CA PHE A 97 4.64 -6.06 -9.29
C PHE A 97 4.18 -5.77 -7.86
N GLY A 98 5.09 -5.87 -6.90
CA GLY A 98 4.74 -5.72 -5.47
C GLY A 98 5.80 -6.25 -4.49
N SER A 99 6.88 -6.83 -4.99
CA SER A 99 7.97 -7.37 -4.18
C SER A 99 9.31 -7.27 -4.92
N VAL A 100 10.40 -7.44 -4.19
CA VAL A 100 11.75 -7.48 -4.75
C VAL A 100 12.08 -8.92 -5.16
N VAL A 101 12.15 -9.17 -6.46
CA VAL A 101 12.34 -10.52 -7.01
C VAL A 101 13.83 -10.83 -7.19
N PRO A 102 14.37 -11.93 -6.63
CA PRO A 102 15.73 -12.36 -6.94
C PRO A 102 15.81 -12.91 -8.36
N ILE A 103 16.84 -12.49 -9.10
CA ILE A 103 17.11 -12.98 -10.46
C ILE A 103 18.55 -13.49 -10.58
N SER A 104 18.76 -14.44 -11.50
CA SER A 104 20.09 -14.92 -11.86
C SER A 104 20.70 -14.10 -13.00
N GLY A 105 22.01 -14.26 -13.24
CA GLY A 105 22.68 -13.64 -14.39
C GLY A 105 22.07 -14.02 -15.74
N SER A 106 21.58 -15.26 -15.90
CA SER A 106 20.89 -15.70 -17.12
C SER A 106 19.51 -15.05 -17.32
N ASP A 107 18.84 -14.70 -16.22
CA ASP A 107 17.53 -14.04 -16.29
C ASP A 107 17.66 -12.53 -16.56
N PHE A 108 18.82 -11.93 -16.33
CA PHE A 108 19.03 -10.49 -16.43
C PHE A 108 18.55 -9.91 -17.76
N VAL A 109 18.87 -10.55 -18.88
CA VAL A 109 18.48 -10.06 -20.22
C VAL A 109 16.96 -10.07 -20.37
N ARG A 110 16.29 -11.16 -20.00
CA ARG A 110 14.84 -11.28 -20.12
C ARG A 110 14.12 -10.32 -19.17
N GLU A 111 14.57 -10.25 -17.92
CA GLU A 111 13.87 -9.54 -16.86
C GLU A 111 14.13 -8.03 -16.84
N VAL A 112 15.31 -7.59 -17.33
CA VAL A 112 15.77 -6.19 -17.29
C VAL A 112 15.91 -5.62 -18.71
N SER A 113 16.72 -6.25 -19.57
CA SER A 113 17.04 -5.67 -20.89
C SER A 113 15.88 -5.74 -21.88
N GLN A 114 15.06 -6.80 -21.80
CA GLN A 114 13.88 -7.02 -22.64
C GLN A 114 12.58 -6.65 -21.91
N ALA A 115 12.67 -5.89 -20.82
CA ALA A 115 11.48 -5.40 -20.15
C ALA A 115 10.64 -4.51 -21.10
N PRO A 116 9.31 -4.57 -21.00
CA PRO A 116 8.43 -3.69 -21.78
C PRO A 116 8.78 -2.21 -21.60
N PRO A 117 8.61 -1.36 -22.64
CA PRO A 117 9.00 0.05 -22.59
C PRO A 117 8.18 0.88 -21.58
N ASP A 118 6.99 0.40 -21.22
CA ASP A 118 6.11 0.95 -20.18
C ASP A 118 6.57 0.63 -18.76
N VAL A 119 7.56 -0.26 -18.58
CA VAL A 119 8.00 -0.74 -17.26
C VAL A 119 9.39 -0.19 -16.90
N TRP A 120 9.46 0.48 -15.76
CA TRP A 120 10.72 0.82 -15.11
C TRP A 120 11.26 -0.37 -14.32
N VAL A 121 12.54 -0.69 -14.49
CA VAL A 121 13.20 -1.79 -13.79
C VAL A 121 14.32 -1.24 -12.91
N VAL A 122 14.17 -1.45 -11.60
CA VAL A 122 15.17 -1.09 -10.58
C VAL A 122 15.92 -2.36 -10.21
N VAL A 123 17.19 -2.44 -10.60
CA VAL A 123 18.08 -3.58 -10.32
C VAL A 123 18.96 -3.25 -9.13
N PHE A 124 18.84 -4.04 -8.08
CA PHE A 124 19.65 -3.96 -6.87
C PHE A 124 20.79 -5.00 -6.91
N LEU A 125 22.01 -4.52 -7.09
CA LEU A 125 23.23 -5.33 -6.97
C LEU A 125 23.65 -5.39 -5.51
N TYR A 126 23.76 -6.61 -5.00
CA TYR A 126 24.09 -6.85 -3.60
C TYR A 126 25.13 -7.95 -3.43
N LYS A 127 25.62 -8.09 -2.19
CA LYS A 127 26.42 -9.22 -1.76
C LYS A 127 26.12 -9.51 -0.31
N ASP A 128 26.01 -10.78 0.03
CA ASP A 128 25.79 -11.20 1.42
C ASP A 128 26.99 -10.82 2.29
N GLY A 129 26.71 -10.47 3.55
CA GLY A 129 27.74 -10.04 4.51
C GLY A 129 28.06 -8.54 4.51
N ILE A 130 27.53 -7.76 3.56
CA ILE A 130 27.63 -6.29 3.57
C ILE A 130 26.38 -5.71 4.26
N PRO A 131 26.51 -5.05 5.42
CA PRO A 131 25.35 -4.56 6.18
C PRO A 131 24.57 -3.47 5.43
N GLU A 132 25.25 -2.64 4.63
CA GLU A 132 24.65 -1.60 3.81
C GLU A 132 23.66 -2.16 2.79
N CYS A 133 23.94 -3.37 2.25
CA CYS A 133 23.02 -4.07 1.35
C CYS A 133 21.72 -4.47 2.05
N GLY A 134 21.82 -4.96 3.30
CA GLY A 134 20.65 -5.34 4.09
C GLY A 134 19.75 -4.14 4.42
N LEU A 135 20.34 -2.98 4.68
CA LEU A 135 19.60 -1.76 4.94
C LEU A 135 18.83 -1.29 3.69
N LEU A 136 19.49 -1.27 2.53
CA LEU A 136 18.86 -0.86 1.28
C LEU A 136 17.75 -1.84 0.86
N LEU A 137 17.97 -3.15 1.05
CA LEU A 137 16.99 -4.16 0.72
C LEU A 137 15.65 -3.92 1.45
N ARG A 138 15.68 -3.63 2.76
CA ARG A 138 14.47 -3.32 3.53
C ARG A 138 13.71 -2.13 2.95
N CYS A 139 14.44 -1.08 2.57
CA CYS A 139 13.85 0.10 1.95
C CYS A 139 13.20 -0.25 0.60
N LEU A 140 13.86 -1.07 -0.22
CA LEU A 140 13.34 -1.49 -1.52
C LEU A 140 12.14 -2.43 -1.40
N GLU A 141 12.09 -3.31 -0.41
CA GLU A 141 10.94 -4.16 -0.13
C GLU A 141 9.69 -3.33 0.18
N GLU A 142 9.85 -2.30 1.01
CA GLU A 142 8.77 -1.36 1.30
C GLU A 142 8.35 -0.56 0.05
N LEU A 143 9.30 -0.05 -0.72
CA LEU A 143 9.01 0.67 -1.97
C LEU A 143 8.33 -0.22 -3.01
N ALA A 144 8.72 -1.49 -3.14
CA ALA A 144 8.10 -2.43 -4.06
C ALA A 144 6.62 -2.64 -3.77
N THR A 145 6.23 -2.67 -2.48
CA THR A 145 4.81 -2.76 -2.11
C THR A 145 4.03 -1.48 -2.39
N ARG A 146 4.69 -0.31 -2.29
CA ARG A 146 4.06 1.01 -2.52
C ARG A 146 3.92 1.34 -4.00
N TYR A 147 4.83 0.85 -4.85
CA TYR A 147 4.91 1.17 -6.28
C TYR A 147 4.86 -0.10 -7.14
N PRO A 148 3.68 -0.74 -7.26
CA PRO A 148 3.53 -2.02 -7.95
C PRO A 148 3.67 -1.92 -9.48
N GLU A 149 3.81 -0.72 -10.04
CA GLU A 149 4.14 -0.51 -11.46
C GLU A 149 5.61 -0.72 -11.77
N THR A 150 6.46 -0.41 -10.79
CA THR A 150 7.90 -0.45 -10.94
C THR A 150 8.38 -1.85 -10.57
N LYS A 151 9.18 -2.44 -11.46
CA LYS A 151 9.75 -3.76 -11.23
C LYS A 151 11.02 -3.64 -10.40
N PHE A 152 11.00 -4.22 -9.21
CA PHE A 152 12.19 -4.32 -8.36
C PHE A 152 12.79 -5.71 -8.44
N VAL A 153 14.07 -5.79 -8.79
CA VAL A 153 14.81 -7.05 -8.84
C VAL A 153 16.11 -6.94 -8.06
N LYS A 154 16.57 -8.06 -7.51
CA LYS A 154 17.88 -8.16 -6.84
C LYS A 154 18.73 -9.24 -7.48
N ILE A 155 20.03 -8.98 -7.59
CA ILE A 155 20.99 -9.91 -8.16
C ILE A 155 22.31 -9.82 -7.40
N ILE A 156 23.00 -10.95 -7.26
CA ILE A 156 24.34 -10.96 -6.69
C ILE A 156 25.24 -10.15 -7.63
N SER A 157 25.99 -9.22 -7.06
CA SER A 157 26.84 -8.28 -7.80
C SER A 157 27.76 -8.95 -8.82
N THR A 158 28.38 -10.07 -8.44
CA THR A 158 29.27 -10.86 -9.30
C THR A 158 28.56 -11.63 -10.41
N ASP A 159 27.28 -11.96 -10.22
CA ASP A 159 26.46 -12.64 -11.24
C ASP A 159 25.99 -11.64 -12.30
N CYS A 160 25.83 -10.38 -11.92
CA CYS A 160 25.51 -9.30 -12.85
C CYS A 160 26.75 -8.76 -13.57
N ILE A 161 27.83 -8.50 -12.83
CA ILE A 161 29.08 -7.91 -13.35
C ILE A 161 30.26 -8.69 -12.76
N PRO A 162 31.04 -9.41 -13.59
CA PRO A 162 32.21 -10.15 -13.11
C PRO A 162 33.20 -9.23 -12.38
N ASN A 163 33.69 -9.67 -11.22
CA ASN A 163 34.64 -8.92 -10.39
C ASN A 163 34.16 -7.52 -9.96
N TYR A 164 32.85 -7.33 -9.79
CA TYR A 164 32.32 -6.07 -9.26
C TYR A 164 32.89 -5.79 -7.86
N PRO A 165 33.46 -4.59 -7.61
CA PRO A 165 34.17 -4.34 -6.36
C PRO A 165 33.21 -4.13 -5.18
N ASP A 166 33.43 -4.85 -4.09
CA ASP A 166 32.57 -4.81 -2.89
C ASP A 166 32.38 -3.40 -2.31
N ARG A 167 33.40 -2.52 -2.41
CA ARG A 167 33.33 -1.12 -1.94
C ARG A 167 32.25 -0.28 -2.65
N ASN A 168 31.80 -0.71 -3.83
CA ASN A 168 30.75 -0.03 -4.58
C ASN A 168 29.35 -0.50 -4.16
N LEU A 169 29.25 -1.57 -3.37
CA LEU A 169 27.97 -2.09 -2.91
C LEU A 169 27.45 -1.29 -1.70
N PRO A 170 26.12 -1.17 -1.57
CA PRO A 170 25.09 -1.57 -2.53
C PRO A 170 25.07 -0.70 -3.80
N THR A 171 24.62 -1.25 -4.93
CA THR A 171 24.44 -0.47 -6.17
C THR A 171 23.04 -0.65 -6.73
N ILE A 172 22.41 0.44 -7.16
CA ILE A 172 21.15 0.43 -7.90
C ILE A 172 21.40 0.82 -9.36
N LEU A 173 20.90 0.03 -10.30
CA LEU A 173 20.82 0.38 -11.71
C LEU A 173 19.36 0.57 -12.10
N VAL A 174 19.03 1.70 -12.72
CA VAL A 174 17.68 1.99 -13.21
C VAL A 174 17.68 1.80 -14.71
N TYR A 175 16.80 0.91 -15.19
CA TYR A 175 16.59 0.62 -16.60
C TYR A 175 15.19 1.04 -17.03
N ASN A 176 15.10 1.56 -18.26
CA ASN A 176 13.84 1.75 -18.97
C ASN A 176 14.13 1.65 -20.48
N ASN A 177 13.24 0.94 -21.20
CA ASN A 177 13.34 0.75 -22.65
C ASN A 177 14.72 0.22 -23.09
N GLY A 178 15.23 -0.80 -22.38
CA GLY A 178 16.50 -1.45 -22.65
C GLY A 178 17.77 -0.63 -22.36
N ALA A 179 17.64 0.62 -21.87
CA ALA A 179 18.77 1.49 -21.59
C ALA A 179 18.89 1.81 -20.09
N VAL A 180 20.13 1.97 -19.63
CA VAL A 180 20.42 2.48 -18.28
C VAL A 180 20.07 3.97 -18.24
N LYS A 181 19.18 4.33 -17.31
CA LYS A 181 18.76 5.72 -17.05
C LYS A 181 19.48 6.32 -15.85
N GLY A 182 19.81 5.49 -14.86
CA GLY A 182 20.47 5.93 -13.64
C GLY A 182 21.35 4.84 -13.03
N THR A 183 22.40 5.27 -12.33
CA THR A 183 23.30 4.40 -11.58
C THR A 183 23.60 5.05 -10.24
N PHE A 184 23.30 4.35 -9.16
CA PHE A 184 23.51 4.82 -7.80
C PHE A 184 24.45 3.87 -7.08
N VAL A 185 25.68 4.33 -6.83
CA VAL A 185 26.71 3.54 -6.16
C VAL A 185 26.78 3.92 -4.68
N GLY A 186 26.78 2.90 -3.82
CA GLY A 186 26.78 3.04 -2.37
C GLY A 186 25.50 3.64 -1.78
N LEU A 187 25.52 3.90 -0.47
CA LEU A 187 24.39 4.50 0.25
C LEU A 187 24.42 6.02 0.34
N HIS A 188 25.49 6.69 -0.10
CA HIS A 188 25.67 8.11 0.13
C HIS A 188 24.52 8.96 -0.44
N GLN A 189 24.04 8.58 -1.63
CA GLN A 189 22.94 9.25 -2.32
C GLN A 189 21.57 9.06 -1.63
N PHE A 190 21.48 8.08 -0.72
CA PHE A 190 20.30 7.74 0.06
C PHE A 190 20.44 8.15 1.54
N GLY A 191 21.33 9.07 1.89
CA GLY A 191 21.51 9.49 3.30
C GLY A 191 22.45 8.59 4.12
N ALA A 192 23.25 7.76 3.46
CA ALA A 192 24.29 6.92 4.05
C ALA A 192 23.78 6.03 5.21
N ARG A 193 24.11 6.38 6.45
CA ARG A 193 23.72 5.61 7.66
C ARG A 193 22.26 5.82 8.07
N ARG A 194 21.61 6.87 7.58
CA ARG A 194 20.20 7.17 7.83
C ARG A 194 19.35 6.93 6.59
N CYS A 195 19.66 5.88 5.84
CA CYS A 195 18.92 5.56 4.62
C CYS A 195 17.50 5.09 4.96
N THR A 196 16.53 5.80 4.39
CA THR A 196 15.09 5.57 4.56
C THR A 196 14.43 5.28 3.21
N PRO A 197 13.28 4.59 3.17
CA PRO A 197 12.51 4.40 1.96
C PRO A 197 12.20 5.72 1.24
N GLU A 198 11.90 6.77 2.00
CA GLU A 198 11.63 8.11 1.48
C GLU A 198 12.87 8.72 0.79
N SER A 199 14.06 8.58 1.40
CA SER A 199 15.30 9.06 0.79
C SER A 199 15.66 8.33 -0.51
N VAL A 200 15.39 7.02 -0.57
CA VAL A 200 15.58 6.20 -1.77
C VAL A 200 14.59 6.61 -2.85
N ALA A 201 13.32 6.77 -2.50
CA ALA A 201 12.29 7.23 -3.43
C ALA A 201 12.61 8.60 -4.03
N LEU A 202 13.02 9.56 -3.20
CA LEU A 202 13.45 10.88 -3.66
C LEU A 202 14.61 10.79 -4.63
N ALA A 203 15.62 9.97 -4.34
CA ALA A 203 16.77 9.80 -5.21
C ALA A 203 16.40 9.18 -6.56
N LEU A 204 15.50 8.18 -6.58
CA LEU A 204 15.01 7.55 -7.79
C LEU A 204 14.16 8.51 -8.65
N CYS A 205 13.36 9.36 -8.04
CA CYS A 205 12.47 10.29 -8.76
C CYS A 205 13.11 11.61 -9.21
N ARG A 206 14.39 11.86 -8.87
CA ARG A 206 15.07 13.14 -9.17
C ARG A 206 15.22 13.42 -10.67
N SER A 207 15.48 12.40 -11.48
CA SER A 207 15.68 12.55 -12.93
C SER A 207 14.45 12.11 -13.72
N ASP A 208 13.86 10.99 -13.35
CA ASP A 208 12.82 10.31 -14.11
C ASP A 208 11.67 9.84 -13.18
N PRO A 209 10.44 9.66 -13.69
CA PRO A 209 9.31 9.11 -12.92
C PRO A 209 9.48 7.60 -12.74
N VAL A 210 10.57 7.18 -12.09
CA VAL A 210 10.90 5.76 -11.85
C VAL A 210 9.86 5.09 -10.96
N LEU A 211 9.27 5.86 -10.04
CA LEU A 211 8.19 5.43 -9.16
C LEU A 211 6.90 6.13 -9.60
N ASN A 212 5.89 5.34 -9.94
CA ASN A 212 4.57 5.83 -10.31
C ASN A 212 3.51 5.23 -9.36
N ASP A 213 2.59 6.07 -8.91
CA ASP A 213 1.52 5.71 -7.98
C ASP A 213 0.24 5.24 -8.68
N GLY A 214 0.24 5.22 -10.01
CA GLY A 214 -0.89 4.81 -10.85
C GLY A 214 -2.08 5.74 -10.85
N GLN A 215 -1.95 6.91 -10.21
CA GLN A 215 -3.03 7.87 -10.06
C GLN A 215 -2.86 9.12 -10.92
N SER A 216 -1.68 9.36 -11.51
CA SER A 216 -1.41 10.58 -12.27
C SER A 216 -0.78 10.34 -13.65
N GLY A 217 -1.17 11.19 -14.62
CA GLY A 217 -0.54 11.26 -15.94
C GLY A 217 0.94 11.66 -15.85
N ASN A 218 1.71 11.23 -16.85
CA ASN A 218 3.17 11.07 -16.89
C ASN A 218 4.05 12.22 -16.31
N ASP A 219 3.61 13.49 -16.39
CA ASP A 219 4.35 14.64 -15.82
C ASP A 219 3.86 15.03 -14.40
N SER A 220 2.58 14.81 -14.12
CA SER A 220 1.97 15.10 -12.81
C SER A 220 2.40 14.08 -11.76
N SER A 221 2.62 12.82 -12.15
CA SER A 221 2.95 11.72 -11.24
C SER A 221 4.29 11.94 -10.52
N ARG A 222 5.30 12.49 -11.20
CA ARG A 222 6.60 12.78 -10.56
C ARG A 222 6.47 13.81 -9.44
N GLU A 223 5.77 14.91 -9.69
CA GLU A 223 5.63 16.00 -8.73
C GLU A 223 4.78 15.56 -7.54
N THR A 224 3.68 14.84 -7.80
CA THR A 224 2.84 14.23 -6.75
C THR A 224 3.61 13.21 -5.90
N VAL A 225 4.42 12.34 -6.52
CA VAL A 225 5.23 11.38 -5.76
C VAL A 225 6.29 12.11 -4.93
N ILE A 226 7.00 13.10 -5.48
CA ILE A 226 8.00 13.87 -4.73
C ILE A 226 7.33 14.63 -3.58
N GLU A 227 6.18 15.25 -3.81
CA GLU A 227 5.42 15.96 -2.79
C GLU A 227 4.91 15.02 -1.70
N GLY A 228 4.36 13.86 -2.07
CA GLY A 228 3.93 12.82 -1.14
C GLY A 228 5.08 12.29 -0.29
N VAL A 229 6.25 12.08 -0.89
CA VAL A 229 7.46 11.65 -0.16
C VAL A 229 7.97 12.77 0.77
N ARG A 230 7.98 14.02 0.31
CA ARG A 230 8.33 15.18 1.15
C ARG A 230 7.39 15.33 2.33
N LYS A 231 6.07 15.21 2.12
CA LYS A 231 5.05 15.28 3.17
C LYS A 231 5.26 14.20 4.22
N LYS A 232 5.44 12.95 3.80
CA LYS A 232 5.73 11.83 4.73
C LYS A 232 7.04 12.01 5.47
N PHE A 233 8.07 12.54 4.81
CA PHE A 233 9.34 12.83 5.46
C PHE A 233 9.17 13.88 6.57
N ILE A 234 8.45 14.97 6.28
CA ILE A 234 8.15 16.00 7.28
C ILE A 234 7.32 15.44 8.42
N GLU A 235 6.24 14.71 8.12
CA GLU A 235 5.39 14.07 9.12
C GLU A 235 6.19 13.16 10.05
N LYS A 236 7.07 12.32 9.50
CA LYS A 236 7.93 11.41 10.28
C LYS A 236 8.95 12.14 11.14
N VAL A 237 9.48 13.28 10.68
CA VAL A 237 10.39 14.13 11.47
C VAL A 237 9.64 14.83 12.60
N VAL A 238 8.42 15.32 12.33
CA VAL A 238 7.56 15.98 13.32
C VAL A 238 7.17 14.99 14.41
N THR A 239 6.69 13.78 14.06
CA THR A 239 6.34 12.75 15.05
C THR A 239 7.52 12.33 15.91
N GLN A 240 8.74 12.23 15.34
CA GLN A 240 9.94 11.91 16.11
C GLN A 240 10.29 13.02 17.12
N HIS A 241 10.07 14.27 16.75
CA HIS A 241 10.31 15.40 17.65
C HIS A 241 9.24 15.50 18.74
N GLU A 242 7.97 15.25 18.42
CA GLU A 242 6.87 15.22 19.39
C GLU A 242 7.05 14.11 20.42
N GLU A 243 7.52 12.92 20.01
CA GLU A 243 7.86 11.83 20.92
C GLU A 243 9.07 12.19 21.82
N GLU A 244 10.11 12.82 21.28
CA GLU A 244 11.28 13.25 22.09
C GLU A 244 10.93 14.34 23.12
N ASP A 245 10.02 15.25 22.80
CA ASP A 245 9.57 16.31 23.72
C ASP A 245 8.66 15.75 24.84
N GLU A 246 7.86 14.71 24.57
CA GLU A 246 6.98 14.08 25.56
C GLU A 246 7.78 13.28 26.61
N TYR A 247 8.93 12.70 26.24
CA TYR A 247 9.84 12.02 27.18
C TYR A 247 10.81 12.96 27.92
N SER A 248 11.00 14.20 27.46
CA SER A 248 11.88 15.18 28.12
C SER A 248 11.19 16.01 29.21
N SER A 249 9.87 15.88 29.37
CA SER A 249 9.08 16.69 30.31
C SER A 249 8.77 16.01 31.64
N ASP A 250 9.35 14.84 31.92
CA ASP A 250 9.09 14.01 33.13
C ASP A 250 10.30 13.94 34.12
N ASP A 251 11.27 14.87 34.05
CA ASP A 251 12.38 15.01 35.02
C ASP A 251 12.31 16.33 35.81
#